data_AF-F8SKG4-F1
#
_entry.id   AF-F8SKG4-F1
#
_cell.length_a   1.000
_cell.length_b   1.000
_cell.length_c   1.000
_cell.angle_alpha   90.00
_cell.angle_beta   90.00
_cell.angle_gamma   90.00
#
_symmetry.space_group_name_H-M   'P 1'
#
loop_
_entity.id
_entity.type
_entity.pdbx_description
1 polymer ?
#
loop_
_entity_poly.entity_id
_entity_poly.type
_entity_poly.pdbx_seq_one_letter_code
_entity_poly.pdbx_strand_id
1 'polypeptide(L)'
;MVFTVYGEHWRKMRRIMTVPFFTNKVVQRNREGWEFEAASVVEDVKKNPDTATKGIVLRKRLQLMMYNNMFRIMFDRRFDSEDDPLFLRLKALNGERSRLAQSFEYNYGDFIPILRPFLRGYLKICQDVKDRRLALLKKYFVDERKQIASSKPTGSEGLKCAMDHILEAEQKGEINHD
;
A
#
# COMPACT_ATOMS: atom_id res chain seq x y z
N MET A 1 7.00 -8.62 -8.21
CA MET A 1 8.40 -8.40 -7.76
C MET A 1 8.77 -9.18 -6.50
N VAL A 2 8.00 -9.14 -5.41
CA VAL A 2 8.38 -9.78 -4.13
C VAL A 2 8.32 -11.31 -4.15
N PHE A 3 7.26 -11.90 -4.73
CA PHE A 3 7.03 -13.35 -4.76
C PHE A 3 7.09 -13.96 -6.17
N THR A 4 7.71 -13.25 -7.12
CA THR A 4 7.86 -13.75 -8.50
C THR A 4 9.24 -14.37 -8.67
N VAL A 5 9.35 -15.44 -9.45
CA VAL A 5 10.63 -16.08 -9.77
C VAL A 5 11.53 -15.12 -10.55
N TYR A 6 12.85 -15.33 -10.43
CA TYR A 6 13.80 -14.56 -11.23
C TYR A 6 13.58 -14.83 -12.73
N GLY A 7 13.51 -13.76 -13.51
CA GLY A 7 13.23 -13.85 -14.94
C GLY A 7 12.92 -12.49 -15.54
N GLU A 8 12.48 -12.48 -16.79
CA GLU A 8 12.18 -11.26 -17.52
C GLU A 8 11.09 -10.43 -16.82
N HIS A 9 10.00 -11.07 -16.38
CA HIS A 9 8.93 -10.39 -15.63
C HIS A 9 9.47 -9.70 -14.36
N TRP A 10 10.31 -10.39 -13.58
CA TRP A 10 10.92 -9.80 -12.39
C TRP A 10 11.80 -8.58 -12.73
N ARG A 11 12.66 -8.68 -13.76
CA ARG A 11 13.54 -7.58 -14.18
C ARG A 11 12.72 -6.38 -14.66
N LYS A 12 11.68 -6.64 -15.44
CA LYS A 12 10.75 -5.62 -15.95
C LYS A 12 10.05 -4.88 -14.82
N MET A 13 9.42 -5.61 -13.89
CA MET A 13 8.76 -5.00 -12.72
C MET A 13 9.75 -4.20 -11.87
N ARG A 14 10.96 -4.73 -11.63
CA ARG A 14 11.99 -4.02 -10.86
C ARG A 14 12.44 -2.73 -11.54
N ARG A 15 12.62 -2.75 -12.87
CA ARG A 15 12.95 -1.54 -13.66
C ARG A 15 11.85 -0.48 -13.55
N ILE A 16 10.59 -0.88 -13.80
CA ILE A 16 9.43 0.02 -13.79
C ILE A 16 9.23 0.65 -12.40
N MET A 17 9.42 -0.11 -11.32
CA MET A 17 9.24 0.40 -9.95
C MET A 17 10.40 1.27 -9.45
N THR A 18 11.60 1.14 -10.01
CA THR A 18 12.78 1.89 -9.51
C THR A 18 12.59 3.40 -9.56
N VAL A 19 12.24 3.94 -10.73
CA VAL A 19 12.09 5.40 -10.92
C VAL A 19 11.05 6.03 -9.97
N PRO A 20 9.81 5.50 -9.88
CA PRO A 20 8.77 6.11 -9.05
C PRO A 20 8.93 5.90 -7.54
N PHE A 21 9.73 4.93 -7.08
CA PHE A 21 9.83 4.61 -5.64
C PHE A 21 11.24 4.74 -5.04
N PHE A 22 12.28 4.40 -5.80
CA PHE A 22 13.60 4.05 -5.23
C PHE A 22 14.73 4.90 -5.83
N THR A 23 14.52 6.22 -5.91
CA THR A 23 15.55 7.18 -6.35
C THR A 23 15.73 8.31 -5.34
N ASN A 24 16.90 8.96 -5.37
CA ASN A 24 17.15 10.15 -4.56
C ASN A 24 16.15 11.28 -4.86
N LYS A 25 15.66 11.37 -6.10
CA LYS A 25 14.62 12.35 -6.48
C LYS A 25 13.32 12.11 -5.71
N VAL A 26 12.91 10.85 -5.55
CA VAL A 26 11.71 10.48 -4.76
C VAL A 26 11.91 10.86 -3.29
N VAL A 27 13.10 10.61 -2.73
CA VAL A 27 13.43 11.02 -1.35
C VAL A 27 13.32 12.54 -1.19
N GLN A 28 14.00 13.32 -2.03
CA GLN A 28 14.00 14.78 -1.90
C GLN A 28 12.60 15.38 -2.06
N ARG A 29 11.77 14.79 -2.92
CA ARG A 29 10.39 15.24 -3.10
C ARG A 29 9.48 14.95 -1.90
N ASN A 30 9.69 13.84 -1.21
CA ASN A 30 8.78 13.41 -0.15
C ASN A 30 9.26 13.73 1.27
N ARG A 31 10.54 14.12 1.44
CA ARG A 31 11.17 14.38 2.75
C ARG A 31 10.36 15.33 3.62
N GLU A 32 9.89 16.44 3.07
CA GLU A 32 9.12 17.45 3.81
C GLU A 32 7.79 16.88 4.29
N GLY A 33 7.20 15.99 3.49
CA GLY A 33 6.01 15.24 3.89
C GLY A 33 6.27 14.28 5.03
N TRP A 34 7.41 13.59 5.03
CA TRP A 34 7.79 12.67 6.11
C TRP A 34 8.11 13.43 7.40
N GLU A 35 8.81 14.55 7.29
CA GLU A 35 9.10 15.46 8.42
C GLU A 35 7.80 16.01 9.01
N PHE A 36 6.85 16.42 8.16
CA PHE A 36 5.53 16.86 8.60
C PHE A 36 4.74 15.75 9.33
N GLU A 37 4.73 14.53 8.79
CA GLU A 37 4.04 13.41 9.43
C GLU A 37 4.70 13.03 10.76
N ALA A 38 6.03 13.10 10.86
CA ALA A 38 6.76 12.90 12.12
C ALA A 38 6.47 14.00 13.15
N ALA A 39 6.46 15.28 12.74
CA ALA A 39 6.08 16.39 13.60
C ALA A 39 4.63 16.25 14.08
N SER A 40 3.72 15.82 13.21
CA SER A 40 2.31 15.57 13.56
C SER A 40 2.16 14.47 14.62
N VAL A 41 2.97 13.40 14.55
CA VAL A 41 3.02 12.38 15.62
C VAL A 41 3.40 13.02 16.95
N VAL A 42 4.45 13.86 16.98
CA VAL A 42 4.90 14.52 18.21
C VAL A 42 3.80 15.41 18.79
N GLU A 43 3.12 16.19 17.96
CA GLU A 43 2.05 17.08 18.41
C GLU A 43 0.83 16.33 18.94
N ASP A 44 0.43 15.23 18.30
CA ASP A 44 -0.68 14.40 18.79
C ASP A 44 -0.34 13.70 20.11
N VAL A 45 0.91 13.28 20.26
CA VAL A 45 1.43 12.69 21.51
C VAL A 45 1.46 13.73 22.63
N LYS A 46 1.89 14.96 22.37
CA LYS A 46 1.88 16.05 23.37
C LYS A 46 0.46 16.44 23.80
N LYS A 47 -0.49 16.44 22.88
CA LYS A 47 -1.90 16.80 23.16
C LYS A 47 -2.65 15.75 23.97
N ASN A 48 -2.15 14.51 24.02
CA ASN A 48 -2.80 13.44 24.74
C ASN A 48 -2.42 13.47 26.24
N PRO A 49 -3.38 13.76 27.15
CA PRO A 49 -3.10 13.85 28.59
C PRO A 49 -2.67 12.51 29.21
N ASP A 50 -3.05 11.38 28.60
CA ASP A 50 -2.64 10.06 29.09
C ASP A 50 -1.16 9.76 28.77
N THR A 51 -0.54 10.45 27.82
CA THR A 51 0.86 10.21 27.41
C THR A 51 1.84 10.43 28.55
N ALA A 52 1.69 11.52 29.31
CA ALA A 52 2.59 11.85 30.41
C ALA A 52 2.25 11.11 31.73
N THR A 53 1.10 10.43 31.79
CA THR A 53 0.58 9.83 33.03
C THR A 53 0.52 8.30 32.95
N LYS A 54 -0.37 7.77 32.12
CA LYS A 54 -0.64 6.32 32.00
C LYS A 54 0.26 5.65 30.95
N GLY A 55 0.85 6.43 30.06
CA GLY A 55 1.49 5.94 28.86
C GLY A 55 0.47 5.56 27.78
N ILE A 56 0.96 5.50 26.54
CA ILE A 56 0.13 5.20 25.36
C ILE A 56 0.78 4.13 24.48
N VAL A 57 -0.03 3.44 23.69
CA VAL A 57 0.45 2.49 22.68
C VAL A 57 0.86 3.27 21.42
N LEU A 58 2.03 3.92 21.47
CA LEU A 58 2.55 4.83 20.42
C LEU A 58 2.54 4.23 19.01
N ARG A 59 2.70 2.90 18.90
CA ARG A 59 2.70 2.21 17.61
C ARG A 59 1.44 2.44 16.78
N LYS A 60 0.28 2.73 17.42
CA LYS A 60 -0.99 2.99 16.71
C LYS A 60 -0.88 4.28 15.89
N ARG A 61 -0.36 5.35 16.50
CA ARG A 61 -0.13 6.63 15.83
C ARG A 61 1.01 6.59 14.81
N LEU A 62 2.08 5.85 15.10
CA LEU A 62 3.18 5.62 14.15
C LEU A 62 2.71 4.80 12.93
N GLN A 63 1.74 3.91 13.10
CA GLN A 63 1.17 3.17 11.98
C GLN A 63 0.47 4.12 11.00
N LEU A 64 -0.30 5.10 11.48
CA LEU A 64 -0.90 6.13 10.63
C LEU A 64 0.16 6.92 9.86
N MET A 65 1.24 7.35 10.53
CA MET A 65 2.38 8.04 9.91
C MET A 65 2.98 7.22 8.75
N MET A 66 3.22 5.92 8.97
CA MET A 66 3.77 5.04 7.93
C MET A 66 2.82 4.86 6.75
N TYR A 67 1.51 4.78 7.01
CA TYR A 67 0.51 4.76 5.95
C TYR A 67 0.51 6.07 5.16
N ASN A 68 0.49 7.22 5.82
CA ASN A 68 0.54 8.53 5.15
C ASN A 68 1.80 8.68 4.29
N ASN A 69 2.97 8.32 4.82
CA ASN A 69 4.23 8.38 4.07
C ASN A 69 4.18 7.50 2.80
N MET A 70 3.66 6.28 2.89
CA MET A 70 3.58 5.37 1.76
C MET A 70 2.50 5.74 0.76
N PHE A 71 1.32 6.15 1.22
CA PHE A 71 0.21 6.53 0.36
C PHE A 71 0.44 7.88 -0.32
N ARG A 72 1.24 8.77 0.26
CA ARG A 72 1.70 9.99 -0.42
C ARG A 72 2.62 9.67 -1.59
N ILE A 73 3.59 8.77 -1.42
CA ILE A 73 4.45 8.33 -2.53
C ILE A 73 3.62 7.64 -3.62
N MET A 74 2.76 6.70 -3.23
CA MET A 74 1.98 5.90 -4.16
C MET A 74 0.93 6.71 -4.92
N PHE A 75 0.12 7.49 -4.21
CA PHE A 75 -1.13 8.05 -4.71
C PHE A 75 -1.27 9.56 -4.49
N ASP A 76 -0.27 10.21 -3.88
CA ASP A 76 -0.35 11.60 -3.43
C ASP A 76 -1.49 11.85 -2.44
N ARG A 77 -1.77 10.86 -1.58
CA ARG A 77 -2.90 10.88 -0.63
C ARG A 77 -2.44 10.59 0.80
N ARG A 78 -3.15 11.17 1.76
CA ARG A 78 -3.01 10.91 3.20
C ARG A 78 -4.37 10.62 3.85
N PHE A 79 -4.32 10.07 5.06
CA PHE A 79 -5.46 9.86 5.95
C PHE A 79 -5.43 10.91 7.05
N ASP A 80 -6.61 11.39 7.46
CA ASP A 80 -6.71 12.55 8.34
C ASP A 80 -6.41 12.23 9.81
N SER A 81 -6.84 11.05 10.29
CA SER A 81 -6.69 10.64 11.69
C SER A 81 -6.63 9.12 11.85
N GLU A 82 -6.41 8.66 13.08
CA GLU A 82 -6.44 7.22 13.41
C GLU A 82 -7.86 6.62 13.26
N ASP A 83 -8.89 7.46 13.27
CA ASP A 83 -10.30 7.10 13.17
C ASP A 83 -10.86 7.27 11.74
N ASP A 84 -10.02 7.65 10.77
CA ASP A 84 -10.42 7.76 9.37
C ASP A 84 -11.06 6.43 8.89
N PRO A 85 -12.30 6.44 8.39
CA PRO A 85 -13.01 5.20 8.02
C PRO A 85 -12.31 4.41 6.91
N LEU A 86 -11.65 5.08 5.97
CA LEU A 86 -10.92 4.43 4.88
C LEU A 86 -9.61 3.82 5.40
N PHE A 87 -8.88 4.53 6.27
CA PHE A 87 -7.70 4.03 6.96
C PHE A 87 -8.01 2.77 7.75
N LEU A 88 -9.06 2.79 8.57
CA LEU A 88 -9.49 1.64 9.39
C LEU A 88 -9.84 0.43 8.52
N ARG A 89 -10.62 0.63 7.44
CA ARG A 89 -10.96 -0.44 6.49
C ARG A 89 -9.73 -1.04 5.82
N LEU A 90 -8.82 -0.19 5.35
CA LEU A 90 -7.58 -0.63 4.70
C LEU A 90 -6.64 -1.34 5.68
N LYS A 91 -6.52 -0.84 6.91
CA LYS A 91 -5.75 -1.45 8.00
C LYS A 91 -6.28 -2.83 8.36
N ALA A 92 -7.60 -3.00 8.47
CA ALA A 92 -8.23 -4.29 8.70
C ALA A 92 -7.89 -5.29 7.60
N LEU A 93 -8.09 -4.92 6.33
CA LEU A 93 -7.80 -5.82 5.19
C LEU A 93 -6.30 -6.17 5.07
N ASN A 94 -5.39 -5.21 5.29
CA ASN A 94 -3.95 -5.49 5.30
C ASN A 94 -3.55 -6.40 6.48
N GLY A 95 -4.22 -6.25 7.63
CA GLY A 95 -4.08 -7.11 8.80
C GLY A 95 -4.52 -8.54 8.51
N GLU A 96 -5.74 -8.71 7.99
CA GLU A 96 -6.27 -10.03 7.59
C GLU A 96 -5.39 -10.71 6.54
N ARG A 97 -4.97 -9.99 5.50
CA ARG A 97 -4.04 -10.50 4.48
C ARG A 97 -2.76 -11.04 5.11
N SER A 98 -2.17 -10.30 6.05
CA SER A 98 -0.92 -10.69 6.70
C SER A 98 -1.12 -11.86 7.68
N ARG A 99 -2.24 -11.88 8.42
CA ARG A 99 -2.62 -13.00 9.28
C ARG A 99 -2.77 -14.29 8.50
N LEU A 100 -3.48 -14.26 7.37
CA LEU A 100 -3.69 -15.44 6.53
C LEU A 100 -2.36 -15.94 5.95
N ALA A 101 -1.54 -15.06 5.39
CA ALA A 101 -0.26 -15.45 4.79
C ALA A 101 0.81 -15.94 5.80
N GLN A 102 0.59 -15.78 7.11
CA GLN A 102 1.52 -16.18 8.17
C GLN A 102 0.93 -17.24 9.10
N SER A 103 -0.30 -17.70 8.84
CA SER A 103 -0.97 -18.69 9.68
C SER A 103 -0.35 -20.08 9.49
N PHE A 104 -0.23 -20.86 10.57
CA PHE A 104 0.17 -22.26 10.46
C PHE A 104 -0.99 -23.17 10.02
N GLU A 105 -2.21 -22.66 9.96
CA GLU A 105 -3.43 -23.42 9.65
C GLU A 105 -3.43 -24.05 8.25
N TYR A 106 -2.63 -23.55 7.30
CA TYR A 106 -2.54 -24.11 5.95
C TYR A 106 -1.29 -24.98 5.71
N ASN A 107 -0.36 -25.03 6.67
CA ASN A 107 0.94 -25.68 6.49
C ASN A 107 0.83 -27.16 6.11
N TYR A 108 -0.18 -27.88 6.59
CA TYR A 108 -0.35 -29.30 6.27
C TYR A 108 -0.52 -29.55 4.77
N GLY A 109 -1.22 -28.65 4.05
CA GLY A 109 -1.44 -28.80 2.61
C GLY A 109 -0.26 -28.28 1.77
N ASP A 110 0.60 -27.45 2.36
CA ASP A 110 1.85 -26.99 1.75
C ASP A 110 2.99 -28.01 1.93
N PHE A 111 3.12 -28.60 3.13
CA PHE A 111 4.16 -29.58 3.44
C PHE A 111 3.83 -30.98 2.92
N ILE A 112 2.54 -31.34 2.85
CA ILE A 112 2.07 -32.64 2.38
C ILE A 112 1.12 -32.39 1.19
N PRO A 113 1.62 -32.30 -0.05
CA PRO A 113 0.84 -31.81 -1.19
C PRO A 113 -0.42 -32.62 -1.51
N ILE A 114 -0.47 -33.92 -1.16
CA ILE A 114 -1.67 -34.75 -1.34
C ILE A 114 -2.85 -34.27 -0.46
N LEU A 115 -2.60 -33.52 0.61
CA LEU A 115 -3.62 -32.93 1.48
C LEU A 115 -4.11 -31.55 0.99
N ARG A 116 -3.48 -30.98 -0.04
CA ARG A 116 -3.86 -29.66 -0.59
C ARG A 116 -5.34 -29.53 -0.96
N PRO A 117 -6.06 -30.56 -1.46
CA PRO A 117 -7.50 -30.44 -1.73
C PRO A 117 -8.35 -30.06 -0.50
N PHE A 118 -7.88 -30.34 0.72
CA PHE A 118 -8.58 -29.96 1.96
C PHE A 118 -8.43 -28.47 2.31
N LEU A 119 -7.48 -27.75 1.68
CA LEU A 119 -7.30 -26.31 1.84
C LEU A 119 -8.34 -25.46 1.09
N ARG A 120 -9.28 -26.06 0.35
CA ARG A 120 -10.28 -25.30 -0.46
C ARG A 120 -10.98 -24.19 0.33
N GLY A 121 -11.40 -24.46 1.57
CA GLY A 121 -12.04 -23.47 2.43
C GLY A 121 -11.10 -22.32 2.79
N TYR A 122 -9.87 -22.64 3.17
CA TYR A 122 -8.83 -21.65 3.50
C TYR A 122 -8.49 -20.77 2.30
N LEU A 123 -8.28 -21.37 1.13
CA LEU A 123 -7.96 -20.65 -0.11
C LEU A 123 -9.11 -19.75 -0.57
N LYS A 124 -10.37 -20.15 -0.33
CA LYS A 124 -11.55 -19.31 -0.59
C LYS A 124 -11.54 -18.04 0.28
N ILE A 125 -11.15 -18.15 1.55
CA ILE A 125 -11.01 -16.99 2.45
C ILE A 125 -9.87 -16.08 1.97
N CYS A 126 -8.72 -16.64 1.59
CA CYS A 126 -7.61 -15.87 1.02
C CYS A 126 -8.03 -15.10 -0.24
N GLN A 127 -8.80 -15.74 -1.12
CA GLN A 127 -9.30 -15.12 -2.34
C GLN A 127 -10.27 -13.97 -2.02
N ASP A 128 -11.23 -14.14 -1.10
CA ASP A 128 -12.16 -13.07 -0.69
C ASP A 128 -11.41 -11.84 -0.14
N VAL A 129 -10.45 -12.05 0.77
CA VAL A 129 -9.64 -10.96 1.33
C VAL A 129 -8.82 -10.26 0.25
N LYS A 130 -8.25 -11.02 -0.70
CA LYS A 130 -7.53 -10.46 -1.84
C LYS A 130 -8.44 -9.59 -2.69
N ASP A 131 -9.61 -10.09 -3.07
CA ASP A 131 -10.54 -9.40 -3.97
C ASP A 131 -11.11 -8.14 -3.32
N ARG A 132 -11.51 -8.20 -2.05
CA ARG A 132 -11.97 -7.03 -1.28
C ARG A 132 -10.88 -5.96 -1.16
N ARG A 133 -9.63 -6.37 -0.92
CA ARG A 133 -8.49 -5.44 -0.85
C ARG A 133 -8.20 -4.78 -2.19
N LEU A 134 -8.20 -5.54 -3.29
CA LEU A 134 -7.99 -5.01 -4.63
C LEU A 134 -9.12 -4.07 -5.04
N ALA A 135 -10.37 -4.43 -4.78
CA ALA A 135 -11.53 -3.58 -5.06
C ALA A 135 -11.46 -2.24 -4.29
N LEU A 136 -11.04 -2.25 -3.03
CA LEU A 136 -10.86 -1.04 -2.22
C LEU A 136 -9.73 -0.17 -2.79
N LEU A 137 -8.57 -0.75 -3.08
CA LEU A 137 -7.43 -0.02 -3.67
C LEU A 137 -7.79 0.58 -5.03
N LYS A 138 -8.49 -0.19 -5.86
CA LYS A 138 -8.96 0.27 -7.18
C LYS A 138 -9.88 1.47 -7.02
N LYS A 139 -10.97 1.32 -6.26
CA LYS A 139 -12.03 2.33 -6.12
C LYS A 139 -11.52 3.66 -5.55
N TYR A 140 -10.74 3.61 -4.48
CA TYR A 140 -10.38 4.82 -3.73
C TYR A 140 -9.01 5.39 -4.10
N PHE A 141 -8.21 4.69 -4.89
CA PHE A 141 -6.86 5.17 -5.18
C PHE A 141 -6.51 5.09 -6.66
N VAL A 142 -6.63 3.92 -7.29
CA VAL A 142 -6.24 3.76 -8.69
C VAL A 142 -7.18 4.52 -9.64
N ASP A 143 -8.50 4.40 -9.44
CA ASP A 143 -9.49 5.05 -10.30
C ASP A 143 -9.40 6.58 -10.20
N GLU A 144 -9.12 7.11 -9.00
CA GLU A 144 -8.87 8.54 -8.78
C GLU A 144 -7.64 9.01 -9.58
N ARG A 145 -6.54 8.26 -9.56
CA ARG A 145 -5.35 8.58 -10.39
C ARG A 145 -5.65 8.51 -11.88
N LYS A 146 -6.43 7.52 -12.34
CA LYS A 146 -6.89 7.43 -13.74
C LYS A 146 -7.70 8.67 -14.14
N GLN A 147 -8.61 9.14 -13.28
CA GLN A 147 -9.40 10.35 -13.53
C GLN A 147 -8.51 11.61 -13.60
N ILE A 148 -7.57 11.77 -12.66
CA ILE A 148 -6.61 12.89 -12.66
C ILE A 148 -5.74 12.87 -13.92
N ALA A 149 -5.30 11.68 -14.37
CA ALA A 149 -4.52 11.56 -15.60
C ALA A 149 -5.34 11.96 -16.83
N SER A 150 -6.62 11.60 -16.91
CA SER A 150 -7.49 11.91 -18.04
C SER A 150 -7.88 13.39 -18.16
N SER A 151 -7.83 14.15 -17.06
CA SER A 151 -8.24 15.56 -17.01
C SER A 151 -7.09 16.55 -17.27
N LYS A 152 -5.84 16.09 -17.31
CA LYS A 152 -4.69 16.96 -17.57
C LYS A 152 -4.51 17.20 -19.08
N PRO A 153 -4.28 18.44 -19.53
CA PRO A 153 -3.94 18.71 -20.92
C PRO A 153 -2.62 18.04 -21.30
N THR A 154 -2.57 17.52 -22.54
CA THR A 154 -1.40 16.87 -23.13
C THR A 154 -0.18 17.78 -23.04
N GLY A 155 0.85 17.35 -22.31
CA GLY A 155 2.10 18.11 -22.14
C GLY A 155 2.27 18.86 -20.82
N SER A 156 1.28 18.85 -19.91
CA SER A 156 1.55 19.36 -18.55
C SER A 156 2.42 18.37 -17.76
N GLU A 157 3.67 18.75 -17.48
CA GLU A 157 4.55 18.06 -16.53
C GLU A 157 4.09 18.30 -15.07
N GLY A 158 2.81 18.07 -14.79
CA GLY A 158 2.31 18.11 -13.42
C GLY A 158 3.02 17.06 -12.56
N LEU A 159 3.19 17.34 -11.27
CA LEU A 159 3.76 16.41 -10.30
C LEU A 159 3.09 15.01 -10.38
N LYS A 160 3.83 14.01 -10.87
CA LYS A 160 3.36 12.62 -11.02
C LYS A 160 3.62 11.81 -9.76
N CYS A 161 2.65 11.16 -9.15
CA CYS A 161 2.93 10.22 -8.05
C CYS A 161 3.38 8.86 -8.62
N ALA A 162 3.80 7.94 -7.76
CA ALA A 162 4.36 6.67 -8.23
C ALA A 162 3.37 5.87 -9.09
N MET A 163 2.08 5.86 -8.75
CA MET A 163 1.06 5.16 -9.54
C MET A 163 0.83 5.76 -10.92
N ASP A 164 1.08 7.05 -11.14
CA ASP A 164 0.96 7.63 -12.49
C ASP A 164 2.00 7.00 -13.42
N HIS A 165 3.22 6.75 -12.94
CA HIS A 165 4.24 6.04 -13.71
C HIS A 165 3.84 4.58 -14.00
N ILE A 166 3.15 3.93 -13.07
CA ILE A 166 2.65 2.56 -13.26
C ILE A 166 1.54 2.54 -14.33
N LEU A 167 0.61 3.49 -14.28
CA LEU A 167 -0.45 3.65 -15.28
C LEU A 167 0.11 3.98 -16.67
N GLU A 168 1.16 4.79 -16.76
CA GLU A 168 1.85 5.05 -18.02
C GLU A 168 2.55 3.81 -18.58
N ALA A 169 3.15 2.98 -17.73
CA ALA A 169 3.74 1.71 -18.14
C ALA A 169 2.65 0.73 -18.64
N GLU A 170 1.46 0.74 -18.04
CA GLU A 170 0.28 -0.01 -18.51
C GLU A 170 -0.15 0.48 -19.91
N GLN A 171 -0.30 1.80 -20.10
CA GLN A 171 -0.69 2.39 -21.39
C GLN A 171 0.32 2.10 -22.51
N LYS A 172 1.62 2.01 -22.18
CA LYS A 172 2.69 1.65 -23.13
C LYS A 172 2.77 0.15 -23.42
N GLY A 173 1.92 -0.68 -22.81
CA GLY A 173 1.95 -2.13 -22.95
C GLY A 173 3.15 -2.80 -22.27
N GLU A 174 3.85 -2.10 -21.36
CA GLU A 174 4.96 -2.70 -20.61
C GLU A 174 4.44 -3.67 -19.53
N ILE A 175 3.27 -3.38 -18.96
CA ILE A 175 2.58 -4.22 -17.96
C ILE A 175 1.10 -4.34 -18.30
N ASN A 176 0.48 -5.39 -17.79
CA ASN A 176 -0.95 -5.66 -17.99
C ASN A 176 -1.76 -5.14 -16.80
N HIS A 177 -3.07 -5.02 -17.02
CA HIS A 177 -4.04 -4.69 -15.98
C HIS A 177 -4.33 -5.88 -15.03
N ASP A 178 -4.08 -7.11 -15.49
CA ASP A 178 -4.45 -8.36 -14.82
C ASP A 178 -3.33 -8.98 -13.95
#